data_AF-A0A641RDL2-F1
#
_entry.id   AF-A0A641RDL2-F1
#
_cell.length_a   1.000
_cell.length_b   1.000
_cell.length_c   1.000
_cell.angle_alpha   90.00
_cell.angle_beta   90.00
_cell.angle_gamma   90.00
#
_symmetry.space_group_name_H-M   'P 1'
#
loop_
_entity.id
_entity.type
_entity.pdbx_description
1 polymer ?
#
loop_
_entity_poly.entity_id
_entity_poly.type
_entity_poly.pdbx_seq_one_letter_code
_entity_poly.pdbx_strand_id
1 'polypeptide(L)'
;VHGLVMAVKNIATRQAWGLFGMDEGLTTCRTQADNYSDISGYGNCEHIRANRGNFDRYPAFKAADGYNTTCPVPTTTTGWYLPASGQWWDILQNLGGCTALAKPDEQASSQDDDFGWSGQGDVPAALNAWMENIAVGDKDTFNNLVSFCSSSEHSKYHTWYWILNNFQGMVRCIWASKFDGSDNVRPVLAF
;
A
#
# COMPACT_ATOMS: atom_id res chain seq x y z
N VAL A 1 19.53 -1.19 -4.36
CA VAL A 1 18.27 -1.80 -3.91
C VAL A 1 18.14 -3.13 -4.61
N HIS A 2 18.02 -4.22 -3.87
CA HIS A 2 17.96 -5.59 -4.39
C HIS A 2 16.53 -6.14 -4.49
N GLY A 3 15.54 -5.49 -3.85
CA GLY A 3 14.12 -5.83 -4.03
C GLY A 3 13.22 -5.27 -2.92
N LEU A 4 11.93 -5.56 -3.05
CA LEU A 4 10.89 -5.26 -2.07
C LEU A 4 10.33 -6.57 -1.51
N VAL A 5 10.12 -6.64 -0.19
CA VAL A 5 9.44 -7.75 0.49
C VAL A 5 8.17 -7.23 1.11
N MET A 6 7.05 -7.92 0.90
CA MET A 6 5.77 -7.63 1.53
C MET A 6 5.56 -8.54 2.74
N ALA A 7 5.03 -7.99 3.83
CA ALA A 7 4.64 -8.79 4.98
C ALA A 7 3.52 -9.78 4.60
N VAL A 8 3.64 -11.01 5.10
CA VAL A 8 2.63 -12.06 4.89
C VAL A 8 1.45 -11.91 5.84
N LYS A 9 1.61 -11.10 6.89
CA LYS A 9 0.58 -10.70 7.86
C LYS A 9 -0.07 -9.37 7.48
N ASN A 10 -1.37 -9.27 7.75
CA ASN A 10 -2.09 -8.02 7.82
C ASN A 10 -2.01 -7.51 9.26
N ILE A 11 -1.15 -6.52 9.49
CA ILE A 11 -0.71 -6.19 10.86
C ILE A 11 -1.71 -5.31 11.61
N ALA A 12 -2.62 -4.66 10.90
CA ALA A 12 -3.71 -3.89 11.48
C ALA A 12 -4.85 -3.71 10.49
N THR A 13 -6.07 -3.55 11.00
CA THR A 13 -7.27 -3.29 10.20
C THR A 13 -7.91 -1.98 10.65
N ARG A 14 -8.65 -1.32 9.75
CA ARG A 14 -9.41 -0.10 10.05
C ARG A 14 -8.54 1.02 10.61
N GLN A 15 -7.36 1.22 10.01
CA GLN A 15 -6.42 2.23 10.47
C GLN A 15 -6.58 3.52 9.69
N ALA A 16 -6.74 4.64 10.41
CA ALA A 16 -6.65 5.96 9.81
C ALA A 16 -5.22 6.20 9.30
N TRP A 17 -5.13 6.84 8.14
CA TRP A 17 -3.86 7.24 7.55
C TRP A 17 -3.25 8.42 8.30
N GLY A 18 -4.07 9.42 8.62
CA GLY A 18 -3.62 10.63 9.30
C GLY A 18 -4.75 11.58 9.66
N LEU A 19 -4.42 12.86 9.76
CA LEU A 19 -5.28 13.89 10.33
C LEU A 19 -6.19 14.55 9.30
N PHE A 20 -7.37 14.99 9.74
CA PHE A 20 -8.29 15.78 8.92
C PHE A 20 -7.66 17.11 8.51
N GLY A 21 -7.61 17.38 7.19
CA GLY A 21 -7.22 18.66 6.65
C GLY A 21 -5.74 19.01 6.79
N MET A 22 -4.90 18.02 7.12
CA MET A 22 -3.46 18.19 7.24
C MET A 22 -2.74 17.83 5.95
N ASP A 23 -1.97 18.77 5.43
CA ASP A 23 -1.00 18.53 4.37
C ASP A 23 0.30 18.01 5.00
N GLU A 24 0.75 16.84 4.57
CA GLU A 24 1.94 16.22 5.13
C GLU A 24 3.24 16.70 4.51
N GLY A 25 3.18 17.52 3.46
CA GLY A 25 4.36 18.00 2.74
C GLY A 25 5.01 16.93 1.86
N LEU A 26 4.28 15.85 1.56
CA LEU A 26 4.72 14.83 0.63
C LEU A 26 4.52 15.29 -0.82
N THR A 27 5.24 14.66 -1.75
CA THR A 27 4.94 14.82 -3.17
C THR A 27 3.49 14.39 -3.41
N THR A 28 2.65 15.32 -3.82
CA THR A 28 1.23 15.06 -4.06
C THR A 28 1.07 14.18 -5.29
N CYS A 29 0.43 13.03 -5.12
CA CYS A 29 0.06 12.15 -6.23
C CYS A 29 -1.36 12.49 -6.67
N ARG A 30 -1.56 13.05 -7.87
CA ARG A 30 -2.91 13.39 -8.40
C ARG A 30 -3.37 12.41 -9.47
N THR A 31 -2.44 11.95 -10.28
CA THR A 31 -2.75 11.15 -11.45
C THR A 31 -2.40 9.68 -11.26
N GLN A 32 -2.87 8.85 -12.18
CA GLN A 32 -2.47 7.45 -12.28
C GLN A 32 -0.95 7.33 -12.46
N ALA A 33 -0.35 8.17 -13.31
CA ALA A 33 1.09 8.24 -13.49
C ALA A 33 1.84 8.66 -12.23
N ASP A 34 1.32 9.61 -11.43
CA ASP A 34 1.93 9.98 -10.16
C ASP A 34 1.90 8.80 -9.18
N ASN A 35 0.77 8.09 -9.10
CA ASN A 35 0.62 6.91 -8.25
C ASN A 35 1.60 5.80 -8.66
N TYR A 36 1.74 5.52 -9.96
CA TYR A 36 2.74 4.58 -10.47
C TYR A 36 4.16 5.02 -10.11
N SER A 37 4.47 6.31 -10.27
CA SER A 37 5.81 6.85 -10.07
C SER A 37 6.20 6.98 -8.60
N ASP A 38 5.25 7.06 -7.66
CA ASP A 38 5.55 7.14 -6.23
C ASP A 38 5.94 5.76 -5.66
N ILE A 39 7.24 5.50 -5.73
CA ILE A 39 7.91 4.35 -5.10
C ILE A 39 8.55 4.71 -3.74
N SER A 40 8.24 5.88 -3.19
CA SER A 40 8.97 6.48 -2.07
C SER A 40 8.45 6.09 -0.68
N GLY A 41 7.84 4.91 -0.52
CA GLY A 41 7.10 4.58 0.71
C GLY A 41 7.89 4.74 2.00
N TYR A 42 9.17 4.33 2.02
CA TYR A 42 10.05 4.56 3.17
C TYR A 42 10.31 6.05 3.40
N GLY A 43 10.61 6.80 2.34
CA GLY A 43 10.82 8.25 2.39
C GLY A 43 9.57 9.00 2.88
N ASN A 44 8.37 8.59 2.45
CA ASN A 44 7.10 9.17 2.90
C ASN A 44 6.90 8.95 4.40
N CYS A 45 7.18 7.73 4.89
CA CYS A 45 7.11 7.40 6.31
C CYS A 45 8.09 8.23 7.14
N GLU A 46 9.35 8.30 6.72
CA GLU A 46 10.38 9.06 7.43
C GLU A 46 10.14 10.57 7.39
N HIS A 47 9.59 11.10 6.29
CA HIS A 47 9.16 12.49 6.20
C HIS A 47 8.09 12.81 7.25
N ILE A 48 7.04 11.99 7.35
CA ILE A 48 6.00 12.17 8.37
C ILE A 48 6.60 12.04 9.78
N ARG A 49 7.45 11.03 10.01
CA ARG A 49 8.12 10.82 11.31
C ARG A 49 8.90 12.06 11.74
N ALA A 50 9.69 12.63 10.83
CA ALA A 50 10.49 13.83 11.09
C ALA A 50 9.63 15.08 11.28
N ASN A 51 8.63 15.30 10.42
CA ASN A 51 7.78 16.49 10.43
C ASN A 51 6.82 16.52 11.65
N ARG A 52 6.49 15.35 12.20
CA ARG A 52 5.51 15.20 13.30
C ARG A 52 6.14 14.74 14.61
N GLY A 53 7.39 14.34 14.60
CA GLY A 53 8.15 13.81 15.74
C GLY A 53 7.87 12.34 16.06
N ASN A 54 6.68 11.83 15.75
CA ASN A 54 6.31 10.42 15.89
C ASN A 54 5.03 10.07 15.07
N PHE A 55 4.60 8.81 15.15
CA PHE A 55 3.37 8.32 14.48
C PHE A 55 2.14 8.22 15.40
N ASP A 56 2.13 8.82 16.58
CA ASP A 56 1.01 8.65 17.54
C ASP A 56 -0.35 9.07 16.97
N ARG A 57 -0.34 10.01 16.02
CA ARG A 57 -1.52 10.51 15.31
C ARG A 57 -1.68 9.94 13.90
N TYR A 58 -0.88 8.95 13.55
CA TYR A 58 -0.80 8.32 12.22
C TYR A 58 -0.92 6.80 12.36
N PRO A 59 -2.12 6.27 12.70
CA PRO A 59 -2.27 4.87 13.11
C PRO A 59 -1.77 3.84 12.10
N ALA A 60 -2.01 4.05 10.80
CA ALA A 60 -1.52 3.15 9.76
C ALA A 60 0.02 3.07 9.72
N PHE A 61 0.68 4.23 9.80
CA PHE A 61 2.15 4.34 9.85
C PHE A 61 2.71 3.74 11.14
N LYS A 62 2.07 4.05 12.28
CA LYS A 62 2.45 3.51 13.59
C LYS A 62 2.37 1.99 13.62
N ALA A 63 1.33 1.42 13.02
CA ALA A 63 1.16 -0.02 12.96
C ALA A 63 2.27 -0.67 12.13
N ALA A 64 2.58 -0.12 10.94
CA ALA A 64 3.67 -0.60 10.09
C ALA A 64 5.04 -0.50 10.79
N ASP A 65 5.33 0.64 11.42
CA ASP A 65 6.57 0.88 12.17
C ASP A 65 6.71 -0.06 13.37
N GLY A 66 5.63 -0.22 14.15
CA GLY A 66 5.57 -1.12 15.30
C GLY A 66 5.82 -2.59 14.94
N TYR A 67 5.53 -2.99 13.70
CA TYR A 67 5.80 -4.34 13.23
C TYR A 67 7.29 -4.69 13.21
N ASN A 68 8.20 -3.70 13.16
CA ASN A 68 9.64 -3.94 13.36
C ASN A 68 9.99 -4.52 14.74
N THR A 69 9.15 -4.30 15.75
CA THR A 69 9.34 -4.90 17.08
C THR A 69 8.79 -6.33 17.12
N THR A 70 7.62 -6.55 16.51
CA THR A 70 6.94 -7.86 16.48
C THR A 70 7.63 -8.85 15.55
N CYS A 71 8.16 -8.37 14.42
CA CYS A 71 8.89 -9.13 13.41
C CYS A 71 10.19 -8.39 13.06
N PRO A 72 11.25 -8.54 13.90
CA PRO A 72 12.52 -7.89 13.67
C PRO A 72 13.18 -8.36 12.38
N VAL A 73 13.80 -7.43 11.67
CA VAL A 73 14.51 -7.67 10.40
C VAL A 73 15.94 -7.16 10.48
N PRO A 74 16.85 -7.63 9.62
CA PRO A 74 18.23 -7.17 9.63
C PRO A 74 18.34 -5.65 9.49
N THR A 75 19.26 -5.04 10.22
CA THR A 75 19.50 -3.58 10.19
C THR A 75 20.06 -3.07 8.87
N THR A 76 20.41 -3.98 7.95
CA THR A 76 20.80 -3.66 6.57
C THR A 76 19.59 -3.43 5.66
N THR A 77 18.37 -3.67 6.15
CA THR A 77 17.11 -3.36 5.47
C THR A 77 16.58 -2.00 5.93
N THR A 78 15.55 -1.50 5.27
CA THR A 78 14.82 -0.29 5.71
C THR A 78 14.01 -0.49 7.00
N GLY A 79 13.86 -1.74 7.47
CA GLY A 79 12.74 -2.08 8.34
C GLY A 79 11.41 -2.09 7.58
N TRP A 80 10.35 -2.51 8.26
CA TRP A 80 8.97 -2.45 7.79
C TRP A 80 8.45 -1.02 7.76
N TYR A 81 7.82 -0.63 6.66
CA TYR A 81 7.17 0.66 6.46
C TYR A 81 5.88 0.51 5.65
N LEU A 82 5.06 1.57 5.63
CA LEU A 82 3.83 1.59 4.84
C LEU A 82 4.16 1.83 3.35
N PRO A 83 3.86 0.90 2.44
CA PRO A 83 4.20 1.03 1.02
C PRO A 83 3.56 2.26 0.39
N ALA A 84 4.26 2.89 -0.55
CA ALA A 84 3.67 3.89 -1.44
C ALA A 84 2.77 3.22 -2.49
N SER A 85 1.96 4.01 -3.20
CA SER A 85 1.01 3.53 -4.21
C SER A 85 1.71 2.79 -5.34
N GLY A 86 2.87 3.26 -5.81
CA GLY A 86 3.67 2.59 -6.84
C GLY A 86 4.27 1.26 -6.37
N GLN A 87 4.50 1.10 -5.07
CA GLN A 87 4.94 -0.18 -4.52
C GLN A 87 3.80 -1.21 -4.46
N TRP A 88 2.57 -0.76 -4.18
CA TRP A 88 1.39 -1.60 -4.35
C TRP A 88 1.16 -1.95 -5.82
N TRP A 89 1.35 -0.99 -6.73
CA TRP A 89 1.30 -1.21 -8.18
C TRP A 89 2.22 -2.37 -8.58
N ASP A 90 3.50 -2.32 -8.18
CA ASP A 90 4.49 -3.36 -8.46
C ASP A 90 4.10 -4.73 -7.87
N ILE A 91 3.58 -4.76 -6.64
CA ILE A 91 3.13 -6.00 -6.00
C ILE A 91 1.99 -6.63 -6.80
N LEU A 92 1.00 -5.84 -7.22
CA LEU A 92 -0.17 -6.35 -7.93
C LEU A 92 0.15 -6.75 -9.37
N GLN A 93 1.04 -6.00 -10.03
CA GLN A 93 1.56 -6.36 -11.35
C GLN A 93 2.32 -7.69 -11.30
N ASN A 94 3.28 -7.83 -10.37
CA ASN A 94 4.24 -8.94 -10.40
C ASN A 94 3.76 -10.18 -9.64
N LEU A 95 3.13 -10.00 -8.46
CA LEU A 95 2.68 -11.10 -7.62
C LEU A 95 1.18 -11.37 -7.79
N GLY A 96 0.40 -10.32 -8.04
CA GLY A 96 -1.05 -10.42 -8.26
C GLY A 96 -1.46 -10.82 -9.68
N GLY A 97 -0.51 -10.86 -10.63
CA GLY A 97 -0.78 -11.24 -12.03
C GLY A 97 -1.59 -10.21 -12.82
N CYS A 98 -1.67 -8.96 -12.34
CA CYS A 98 -2.49 -7.92 -12.95
C CYS A 98 -1.81 -7.33 -14.19
N THR A 99 -1.98 -7.97 -15.34
CA THR A 99 -1.30 -7.60 -16.59
C THR A 99 -1.63 -6.20 -17.10
N ALA A 100 -2.79 -5.62 -16.73
CA ALA A 100 -3.11 -4.25 -17.13
C ALA A 100 -2.10 -3.23 -16.54
N LEU A 101 -1.61 -3.46 -15.32
CA LEU A 101 -0.67 -2.58 -14.64
C LEU A 101 0.71 -2.51 -15.34
N ALA A 102 1.03 -3.47 -16.20
CA ALA A 102 2.26 -3.48 -16.99
C ALA A 102 2.18 -2.65 -18.28
N LYS A 103 0.99 -2.15 -18.67
CA LYS A 103 0.84 -1.45 -19.94
C LYS A 103 1.38 0.00 -19.85
N PRO A 104 2.18 0.46 -20.82
CA PRO A 104 2.77 1.80 -20.77
C PRO A 104 1.75 2.95 -20.76
N ASP A 105 0.61 2.78 -21.42
CA ASP A 105 -0.49 3.76 -21.42
C ASP A 105 -1.13 3.89 -20.03
N GLU A 106 -1.25 2.79 -19.29
CA GLU A 106 -1.71 2.81 -17.90
C GLU A 106 -0.67 3.48 -16.98
N GLN A 107 0.62 3.21 -17.16
CA GLN A 107 1.70 3.78 -16.35
C GLN A 107 1.95 5.27 -16.63
N ALA A 108 1.61 5.75 -17.83
CA ALA A 108 1.75 7.15 -18.25
C ALA A 108 0.42 7.93 -18.24
N SER A 109 -0.66 7.31 -17.75
CA SER A 109 -2.00 7.90 -17.76
C SER A 109 -2.08 9.16 -16.89
N SER A 110 -2.61 10.24 -17.46
CA SER A 110 -2.89 11.49 -16.75
C SER A 110 -4.29 11.52 -16.12
N GLN A 111 -5.01 10.39 -16.06
CA GLN A 111 -6.28 10.32 -15.34
C GLN A 111 -6.06 10.72 -13.88
N ASP A 112 -6.97 11.50 -13.31
CA ASP A 112 -6.85 12.14 -11.99
C ASP A 112 -8.03 11.83 -11.03
N ASP A 113 -8.82 10.81 -11.36
CA ASP A 113 -9.92 10.29 -10.53
C ASP A 113 -9.63 8.85 -10.10
N ASP A 114 -10.59 8.13 -9.51
CA ASP A 114 -10.46 6.71 -9.20
C ASP A 114 -10.07 5.87 -10.43
N PHE A 115 -9.09 4.98 -10.26
CA PHE A 115 -8.59 4.07 -11.29
C PHE A 115 -9.11 2.65 -11.05
N GLY A 116 -9.51 1.96 -12.11
CA GLY A 116 -10.07 0.61 -11.99
C GLY A 116 -9.76 -0.27 -13.20
N TRP A 117 -9.28 -1.47 -12.93
CA TRP A 117 -9.01 -2.50 -13.92
C TRP A 117 -9.91 -3.71 -13.64
N SER A 118 -10.64 -4.17 -14.65
CA SER A 118 -11.44 -5.39 -14.59
C SER A 118 -10.80 -6.50 -15.41
N GLY A 119 -11.22 -7.75 -15.20
CA GLY A 119 -10.71 -8.89 -15.93
C GLY A 119 -9.27 -9.28 -15.57
N GLN A 120 -8.80 -8.94 -14.37
CA GLN A 120 -7.44 -9.26 -13.90
C GLN A 120 -7.31 -10.70 -13.35
N GLY A 121 -8.37 -11.50 -13.41
CA GLY A 121 -8.42 -12.84 -12.80
C GLY A 121 -8.63 -12.80 -11.29
N ASP A 122 -8.32 -13.90 -10.60
CA ASP A 122 -8.44 -13.99 -9.14
C ASP A 122 -7.15 -13.51 -8.46
N VAL A 123 -7.03 -12.18 -8.33
CA VAL A 123 -5.83 -11.51 -7.79
C VAL A 123 -5.53 -11.93 -6.35
N PRO A 124 -6.50 -12.00 -5.41
CA PRO A 124 -6.28 -12.57 -4.08
C PRO A 124 -5.77 -14.01 -4.11
N ALA A 125 -6.30 -14.89 -4.98
CA ALA A 125 -5.78 -16.25 -5.10
C ALA A 125 -4.33 -16.28 -5.60
N ALA A 126 -3.98 -15.44 -6.60
CA ALA A 126 -2.62 -15.31 -7.09
C ALA A 126 -1.64 -14.86 -5.99
N LEU A 127 -2.01 -13.83 -5.21
CA LEU A 127 -1.21 -13.38 -4.07
C LEU A 127 -1.10 -14.44 -2.97
N ASN A 128 -2.18 -15.18 -2.69
CA ASN A 128 -2.19 -16.25 -1.69
C ASN A 128 -1.30 -17.45 -2.10
N ALA A 129 -1.17 -17.74 -3.40
CA ALA A 129 -0.32 -18.83 -3.89
C ALA A 129 1.16 -18.62 -3.52
N TRP A 130 1.65 -17.38 -3.55
CA TRP A 130 3.01 -17.05 -3.11
C TRP A 130 3.27 -17.34 -1.63
N MET A 131 2.22 -17.49 -0.82
CA MET A 131 2.30 -17.75 0.61
C MET A 131 1.77 -19.15 0.96
N GLU A 132 1.49 -20.03 -0.01
CA GLU A 132 0.79 -21.30 0.24
C GLU A 132 1.52 -22.20 1.24
N ASN A 133 2.85 -22.22 1.16
CA ASN A 133 3.73 -23.06 1.98
C ASN A 133 4.03 -22.47 3.37
N ILE A 134 3.56 -21.25 3.65
CA ILE A 134 3.67 -20.64 4.98
C ILE A 134 2.53 -21.18 5.86
N ALA A 135 2.83 -21.50 7.11
CA ALA A 135 1.84 -22.02 8.04
C ALA A 135 0.67 -21.04 8.22
N VAL A 136 -0.55 -21.57 8.39
CA VAL A 136 -1.78 -20.76 8.49
C VAL A 136 -1.69 -19.75 9.64
N GLY A 137 -1.04 -20.11 10.76
CA GLY A 137 -0.83 -19.20 11.90
C GLY A 137 0.12 -18.03 11.61
N ASP A 138 0.96 -18.15 10.58
CA ASP A 138 2.07 -17.22 10.30
C ASP A 138 1.80 -16.30 9.09
N LYS A 139 0.62 -16.43 8.47
CA LYS A 139 0.17 -15.56 7.37
C LYS A 139 -1.26 -15.11 7.60
N ASP A 140 -1.67 -14.08 6.87
CA ASP A 140 -3.08 -13.75 6.68
C ASP A 140 -3.36 -13.76 5.18
N THR A 141 -4.45 -14.42 4.77
CA THR A 141 -4.81 -14.51 3.35
C THR A 141 -5.46 -13.22 2.87
N PHE A 142 -5.27 -12.92 1.58
CA PHE A 142 -6.05 -11.94 0.87
C PHE A 142 -7.47 -12.50 0.67
N ASN A 143 -8.45 -11.81 1.24
CA ASN A 143 -9.86 -12.14 1.21
C ASN A 143 -10.61 -11.37 0.11
N ASN A 144 -11.82 -11.82 -0.21
CA ASN A 144 -12.66 -11.18 -1.22
C ASN A 144 -13.10 -9.79 -0.71
N LEU A 145 -12.79 -8.74 -1.47
CA LEU A 145 -12.97 -7.34 -1.11
C LEU A 145 -12.09 -6.91 0.08
N VAL A 146 -10.81 -6.67 -0.22
CA VAL A 146 -9.83 -6.16 0.73
C VAL A 146 -9.27 -4.83 0.24
N SER A 147 -9.16 -3.86 1.14
CA SER A 147 -8.55 -2.56 0.87
C SER A 147 -7.26 -2.39 1.67
N PHE A 148 -6.23 -1.82 1.04
CA PHE A 148 -4.92 -1.58 1.62
C PHE A 148 -4.56 -0.10 1.55
N CYS A 149 -3.99 0.37 2.64
CA CYS A 149 -3.50 1.72 2.75
C CYS A 149 -2.16 1.87 2.00
N SER A 150 -1.97 2.99 1.31
CA SER A 150 -0.66 3.42 0.81
C SER A 150 -0.17 4.64 1.59
N SER A 151 1.14 4.91 1.59
CA SER A 151 1.74 6.13 2.14
C SER A 151 1.68 7.34 1.20
N SER A 152 1.08 7.20 0.01
CA SER A 152 1.00 8.27 -1.00
C SER A 152 -0.14 9.24 -0.72
N GLU A 153 0.18 10.52 -0.59
CA GLU A 153 -0.79 11.58 -0.31
C GLU A 153 -1.46 12.09 -1.61
N HIS A 154 -2.79 12.15 -1.63
CA HIS A 154 -3.55 12.78 -2.73
C HIS A 154 -3.76 14.28 -2.46
N SER A 155 -4.04 14.65 -1.22
CA SER A 155 -4.27 16.03 -0.80
C SER A 155 -4.26 16.13 0.73
N LYS A 156 -4.41 17.34 1.28
CA LYS A 156 -4.61 17.53 2.73
C LYS A 156 -5.80 16.78 3.35
N TYR A 157 -6.77 16.31 2.55
CA TYR A 157 -7.92 15.54 3.03
C TYR A 157 -7.86 14.05 2.69
N HIS A 158 -7.14 13.69 1.64
CA HIS A 158 -7.25 12.37 1.02
C HIS A 158 -5.90 11.70 0.82
N THR A 159 -5.92 10.38 0.81
CA THR A 159 -4.79 9.50 0.49
C THR A 159 -5.24 8.42 -0.49
N TRP A 160 -4.28 7.72 -1.10
CA TRP A 160 -4.56 6.62 -2.03
C TRP A 160 -4.65 5.26 -1.35
N TYR A 161 -5.60 4.44 -1.82
CA TYR A 161 -5.88 3.10 -1.33
C TYR A 161 -6.01 2.13 -2.50
N TRP A 162 -5.59 0.88 -2.27
CA TRP A 162 -5.71 -0.19 -3.24
C TRP A 162 -6.78 -1.19 -2.81
N ILE A 163 -7.72 -1.50 -3.70
CA ILE A 163 -8.83 -2.43 -3.44
C ILE A 163 -8.74 -3.61 -4.39
N LEU A 164 -8.80 -4.81 -3.83
CA LEU A 164 -8.85 -6.08 -4.55
C LEU A 164 -10.22 -6.72 -4.36
N ASN A 165 -10.89 -7.07 -5.46
CA ASN A 165 -12.21 -7.69 -5.44
C ASN A 165 -12.29 -8.80 -6.51
N ASN A 166 -12.78 -9.98 -6.13
CA ASN A 166 -12.91 -11.11 -7.06
C ASN A 166 -14.10 -10.96 -7.99
N PHE A 167 -15.03 -10.06 -7.69
CA PHE A 167 -16.10 -9.70 -8.61
C PHE A 167 -15.50 -9.11 -9.88
N GLN A 168 -15.60 -9.86 -10.97
CA GLN A 168 -15.05 -9.53 -12.30
C GLN A 168 -13.52 -9.34 -12.32
N GLY A 169 -12.79 -9.87 -11.33
CA GLY A 169 -11.33 -9.73 -11.23
C GLY A 169 -10.90 -8.26 -11.20
N MET A 170 -11.45 -7.51 -10.25
CA MET A 170 -11.36 -6.07 -10.21
C MET A 170 -10.27 -5.60 -9.24
N VAL A 171 -9.40 -4.73 -9.74
CA VAL A 171 -8.40 -4.00 -8.98
C VAL A 171 -8.72 -2.52 -9.09
N ARG A 172 -8.68 -1.78 -7.98
CA ARG A 172 -8.89 -0.33 -7.99
C ARG A 172 -7.82 0.37 -7.18
N CYS A 173 -7.46 1.57 -7.62
CA CYS A 173 -6.73 2.54 -6.81
C CYS A 173 -7.63 3.76 -6.68
N ILE A 174 -8.07 4.04 -5.46
CA ILE A 174 -9.05 5.09 -5.15
C ILE A 174 -8.49 6.07 -4.14
N TRP A 175 -8.98 7.29 -4.15
CA TRP A 175 -8.66 8.26 -3.11
C TRP A 175 -9.79 8.33 -2.10
N ALA A 176 -9.46 8.29 -0.80
CA ALA A 176 -10.45 8.42 0.26
C ALA A 176 -9.92 9.21 1.45
N SER A 177 -10.79 9.46 2.42
CA SER A 177 -10.51 10.24 3.62
C SER A 177 -9.34 9.68 4.43
N LYS A 178 -8.37 10.54 4.76
CA LYS A 178 -7.23 10.17 5.63
C LYS A 178 -7.65 9.69 7.03
N PHE A 179 -8.82 10.11 7.52
CA PHE A 179 -9.20 10.01 8.93
C PHE A 179 -10.30 8.99 9.21
N ASP A 180 -10.97 8.45 8.18
CA ASP A 180 -12.11 7.53 8.36
C ASP A 180 -11.70 6.13 8.83
N GLY A 181 -10.45 5.74 8.55
CA GLY A 181 -9.84 4.50 9.05
C GLY A 181 -10.52 3.23 8.54
N SER A 182 -10.57 3.04 7.23
CA SER A 182 -11.22 1.88 6.61
C SER A 182 -10.28 0.70 6.32
N ASP A 183 -8.97 0.90 6.33
CA ASP A 183 -8.09 0.07 5.52
C ASP A 183 -7.14 -0.83 6.30
N ASN A 184 -6.68 -1.87 5.63
CA ASN A 184 -5.72 -2.83 6.14
C ASN A 184 -4.30 -2.30 5.95
N VAL A 185 -3.42 -2.69 6.87
CA VAL A 185 -2.01 -2.34 6.84
C VAL A 185 -1.20 -3.60 6.57
N ARG A 186 -0.57 -3.66 5.40
CA ARG A 186 0.38 -4.70 5.04
C ARG A 186 1.70 -4.04 4.67
N PRO A 187 2.66 -4.00 5.61
CA PRO A 187 3.90 -3.27 5.40
C PRO A 187 4.82 -3.98 4.42
N VAL A 188 5.80 -3.23 3.93
CA VAL A 188 6.86 -3.72 3.07
C VAL A 188 8.22 -3.32 3.66
N LEU A 189 9.28 -3.97 3.20
CA LEU A 189 10.66 -3.57 3.46
C LEU A 189 11.50 -3.67 2.20
N ALA A 190 12.60 -2.93 2.14
CA ALA A 190 13.61 -3.03 1.08
C ALA A 190 14.95 -3.53 1.62
N PHE A 191 15.69 -4.27 0.79
CA PHE A 191 17.00 -4.89 1.09
C PHE A 191 17.99 -4.75 -0.08
#